data_AF-A0AA39N537-F1
#
_entry.id   AF-A0AA39N537-F1
#
_cell.length_a   1.000
_cell.length_b   1.000
_cell.length_c   1.000
_cell.angle_alpha   90.00
_cell.angle_beta   90.00
_cell.angle_gamma   90.00
#
_symmetry.space_group_name_H-M   'P 1'
#
loop_
_entity.id
_entity.type
_entity.pdbx_description
1 polymer ?
#
loop_
_entity_poly.entity_id
_entity_poly.type
_entity_poly.pdbx_seq_one_letter_code
_entity_poly.pdbx_strand_id
1 'polypeptide(L)'
;MYDLEDVLKHEKLKQTPQEYASLPEVTLSALEETGQANSTIVVPKQRSYTGKKPVITSALANTCCADLGVDGVLEKLNAALGTSYTPKTPFECDVLQVSPITTPRSDTGFLGPTPLHLILEPYVTRNEDFGTAYAHLRPQWYDRTTIQRCKETEDLEMRQNAVINDTMVKAYTPPRRLWDLYANRVVPWWVADNDSRGISHAWMDDKDLKGEMTPINGHQWPVPMPRDADLNLIRIEMLNLGAEYIWLDVLCLRQKGGRGEHLRAEEWKLDVPTIGWIYFGHYVVYYLSGLGRPLRFKPGDFESNRCWFRRVWMLQEFSTEVFLSSESSGLELSQKETIGGQTDDHGIMGEEERRRLNEELRSLMQMRKSHSL
;
A
#
# COMPACT_ATOMS: atom_id res chain seq x y z
N MET A 1 24.87 -3.40 15.58
CA MET A 1 24.13 -2.23 16.10
C MET A 1 24.04 -1.28 14.91
N TYR A 2 22.97 -1.38 14.12
CA TYR A 2 22.70 -0.38 13.09
C TYR A 2 22.17 0.83 13.83
N ASP A 3 22.83 1.96 13.63
CA ASP A 3 22.54 3.20 14.33
C ASP A 3 21.13 3.68 13.96
N LEU A 4 20.35 4.13 14.95
CA LEU A 4 19.01 4.69 14.73
C LEU A 4 19.09 5.89 13.76
N GLU A 5 20.24 6.57 13.76
CA GLU A 5 20.57 7.63 12.81
C GLU A 5 20.71 7.15 11.35
N ASP A 6 21.13 5.91 11.09
CA ASP A 6 21.28 5.39 9.71
C ASP A 6 19.93 5.02 9.10
N VAL A 7 18.97 4.58 9.92
CA VAL A 7 17.57 4.35 9.47
C VAL A 7 16.90 5.68 9.13
N LEU A 8 17.12 6.72 9.95
CA LEU A 8 16.62 8.08 9.69
C LEU A 8 17.37 8.78 8.53
N LYS A 9 18.65 8.48 8.29
CA LYS A 9 19.44 9.06 7.18
C LYS A 9 19.05 8.55 5.78
N HIS A 10 18.17 7.55 5.67
CA HIS A 10 17.59 7.13 4.38
C HIS A 10 16.22 7.74 4.08
N GLU A 11 15.72 8.65 4.93
CA GLU A 11 14.60 9.53 4.61
C GLU A 11 15.04 10.68 3.69
N LYS A 12 15.51 10.37 2.48
CA LYS A 12 15.28 11.30 1.38
C LYS A 12 13.80 11.20 1.05
N LEU A 13 13.01 12.15 1.57
CA LEU A 13 11.72 12.53 1.00
C LEU A 13 11.95 12.78 -0.50
N LYS A 14 11.81 11.74 -1.32
CA LYS A 14 11.64 11.92 -2.74
C LYS A 14 10.27 12.57 -2.87
N GLN A 15 10.30 13.87 -3.11
CA GLN A 15 9.10 14.65 -3.37
C GLN A 15 8.35 13.98 -4.51
N THR A 16 7.01 13.92 -4.40
CA THR A 16 6.18 13.45 -5.52
C THR A 16 6.68 14.12 -6.81
N PRO A 17 6.90 13.34 -7.89
CA PRO A 17 7.42 13.88 -9.14
C PRO A 17 6.72 15.18 -9.48
N GLN A 18 7.48 16.26 -9.68
CA GLN A 18 6.93 17.57 -10.02
C GLN A 18 6.07 17.49 -11.28
N GLU A 19 6.37 16.50 -12.14
CA GLU A 19 5.65 16.09 -13.32
C GLU A 19 4.19 15.69 -13.05
N TYR A 20 3.85 15.17 -11.87
CA TYR A 20 2.45 14.83 -11.56
C TYR A 20 1.55 16.07 -11.47
N ALA A 21 2.11 17.25 -11.20
CA ALA A 21 1.31 18.48 -11.08
C ALA A 21 0.73 18.95 -12.44
N SER A 22 1.36 18.56 -13.55
CA SER A 22 0.94 18.91 -14.91
C SER A 22 -0.01 17.89 -15.55
N LEU A 23 -0.27 16.76 -14.89
CA LEU A 23 -1.17 15.74 -15.40
C LEU A 23 -2.64 16.18 -15.38
N PRO A 24 -3.47 15.66 -16.30
CA PRO A 24 -4.90 15.87 -16.26
C PRO A 24 -5.51 15.25 -15.00
N GLU A 25 -6.67 15.78 -14.58
CA GLU A 25 -7.43 15.17 -13.50
C GLU A 25 -8.02 13.83 -13.95
N VAL A 26 -7.87 12.82 -13.10
CA VAL A 26 -8.50 11.52 -13.22
C VAL A 26 -9.59 11.42 -12.17
N THR A 27 -10.71 10.80 -12.53
CA THR A 27 -11.77 10.46 -11.59
C THR A 27 -11.93 8.95 -11.52
N LEU A 28 -11.96 8.40 -10.30
CA LEU A 28 -12.45 7.07 -10.01
C LEU A 28 -13.81 7.20 -9.32
N SER A 29 -14.80 6.44 -9.77
CA SER A 29 -16.10 6.36 -9.11
C SER A 29 -16.35 4.95 -8.58
N ALA A 30 -17.07 4.85 -7.46
CA ALA A 30 -17.50 3.57 -6.95
C ALA A 30 -18.35 2.79 -7.96
N LEU A 31 -19.17 3.50 -8.74
CA LEU A 31 -20.00 2.87 -9.77
C LEU A 31 -19.17 2.15 -10.83
N GLU A 32 -18.09 2.76 -11.31
CA GLU A 32 -17.21 2.13 -12.32
C GLU A 32 -16.33 1.04 -11.72
N GLU A 33 -15.87 1.23 -10.49
CA GLU A 33 -14.92 0.33 -9.83
C GLU A 33 -15.58 -0.89 -9.17
N THR A 34 -16.85 -0.80 -8.75
CA THR A 34 -17.56 -1.87 -8.03
C THR A 34 -18.98 -2.14 -8.55
N GLY A 35 -19.51 -1.30 -9.44
CA GLY A 35 -20.91 -1.37 -9.86
C GLY A 35 -21.90 -0.80 -8.84
N GLN A 36 -21.44 -0.30 -7.68
CA GLN A 36 -22.31 0.24 -6.64
C GLN A 36 -22.60 1.73 -6.86
N ALA A 37 -23.87 2.11 -6.75
CA ALA A 37 -24.27 3.51 -6.87
C ALA A 37 -23.79 4.33 -5.66
N ASN A 38 -23.32 5.56 -5.89
CA ASN A 38 -22.84 6.44 -4.83
C ASN A 38 -23.87 6.66 -3.70
N SER A 39 -25.17 6.63 -4.02
CA SER A 39 -26.27 6.79 -3.07
C SER A 39 -26.40 5.62 -2.07
N THR A 40 -25.89 4.44 -2.40
CA THR A 40 -25.90 3.28 -1.49
C THR A 40 -24.68 3.26 -0.57
N ILE A 41 -23.66 4.07 -0.86
CA ILE A 41 -22.41 4.13 -0.12
C ILE A 41 -22.52 5.22 0.95
N VAL A 42 -22.53 4.77 2.20
CA VAL A 42 -22.72 5.63 3.37
C VAL A 42 -21.48 6.48 3.66
N VAL A 43 -20.28 5.96 3.35
CA VAL A 43 -19.00 6.64 3.57
C VAL A 43 -18.69 7.54 2.36
N PRO A 44 -18.75 8.87 2.48
CA PRO A 44 -18.63 9.77 1.34
C PRO A 44 -17.28 9.66 0.62
N LYS A 45 -16.19 9.51 1.38
CA LYS A 45 -14.83 9.34 0.84
C LYS A 45 -14.63 8.04 0.05
N GLN A 46 -15.55 7.09 0.12
CA GLN A 46 -15.52 5.87 -0.70
C GLN A 46 -16.25 6.02 -2.04
N ARG A 47 -17.01 7.11 -2.26
CA ARG A 47 -17.88 7.26 -3.43
C ARG A 47 -17.11 7.60 -4.71
N SER A 48 -16.14 8.50 -4.61
CA SER A 48 -15.33 8.92 -5.75
C SER A 48 -14.03 9.57 -5.29
N TYR A 49 -13.02 9.48 -6.13
CA TYR A 49 -11.77 10.22 -6.03
C TYR A 49 -11.60 11.03 -7.30
N THR A 50 -11.23 12.30 -7.17
CA THR A 50 -10.83 13.14 -8.31
C THR A 50 -9.52 13.84 -7.96
N GLY A 51 -8.52 13.73 -8.82
CA GLY A 51 -7.24 14.38 -8.62
C GLY A 51 -6.27 14.20 -9.77
N LYS A 52 -5.15 14.92 -9.73
CA LYS A 52 -4.10 14.89 -10.76
C LYS A 52 -3.08 13.78 -10.60
N LYS A 53 -3.16 12.98 -9.54
CA LYS A 53 -2.26 11.84 -9.36
C LYS A 53 -2.53 10.83 -10.47
N PRO A 54 -1.49 10.14 -10.99
CA PRO A 54 -1.63 9.25 -12.14
C PRO A 54 -2.22 7.90 -11.71
N VAL A 55 -3.47 7.93 -11.25
CA VAL A 55 -4.22 6.76 -10.80
C VAL A 55 -4.87 6.11 -12.02
N ILE A 56 -4.79 4.78 -12.14
CA ILE A 56 -5.47 4.03 -13.20
C ILE A 56 -6.72 3.32 -12.66
N THR A 57 -7.73 3.10 -13.50
CA THR A 57 -8.93 2.34 -13.11
C THR A 57 -8.58 0.87 -12.85
N SER A 58 -9.38 0.18 -12.03
CA SER A 58 -9.20 -1.28 -11.86
C SER A 58 -9.36 -2.04 -13.19
N ALA A 59 -10.27 -1.60 -14.06
CA ALA A 59 -10.44 -2.18 -15.39
C ALA A 59 -9.16 -2.09 -16.24
N LEU A 60 -8.51 -0.92 -16.26
CA LEU A 60 -7.24 -0.75 -16.97
C LEU A 60 -6.14 -1.56 -16.30
N ALA A 61 -6.03 -1.53 -14.97
CA ALA A 61 -5.04 -2.32 -14.24
C ALA A 61 -5.16 -3.82 -14.54
N ASN A 62 -6.40 -4.34 -14.65
CA ASN A 62 -6.67 -5.75 -14.90
C ASN A 62 -6.52 -6.17 -16.38
N THR A 63 -6.22 -5.24 -17.28
CA THR A 63 -6.01 -5.56 -18.70
C THR A 63 -4.70 -6.34 -18.87
N CYS A 64 -4.71 -7.46 -19.58
CA CYS A 64 -3.50 -8.24 -19.81
C CYS A 64 -2.54 -7.51 -20.77
N CYS A 65 -1.24 -7.46 -20.45
CA CYS A 65 -0.25 -6.85 -21.32
C CYS A 65 -0.12 -7.60 -22.66
N ALA A 66 -0.38 -8.91 -22.70
CA ALA A 66 -0.39 -9.69 -23.94
C ALA A 66 -1.46 -9.20 -24.94
N ASP A 67 -2.63 -8.79 -24.45
CA ASP A 67 -3.73 -8.29 -25.28
C ASP A 67 -3.42 -6.90 -25.87
N LEU A 68 -2.62 -6.11 -25.15
CA LEU A 68 -2.17 -4.78 -25.58
C LEU A 68 -0.97 -4.83 -26.53
N GLY A 69 -0.10 -5.83 -26.37
CA GLY A 69 1.22 -5.85 -26.98
C GLY A 69 2.14 -4.73 -26.44
N VAL A 70 3.40 -4.72 -26.88
CA VAL A 70 4.39 -3.74 -26.40
C VAL A 70 3.96 -2.30 -26.70
N ASP A 71 3.47 -2.06 -27.92
CA ASP A 71 3.04 -0.73 -28.34
C ASP A 71 1.81 -0.26 -27.56
N GLY A 72 0.83 -1.13 -27.31
CA GLY A 72 -0.35 -0.79 -26.54
C GLY A 72 -0.04 -0.53 -25.07
N VAL A 73 0.88 -1.30 -24.45
CA VAL A 73 1.37 -1.03 -23.09
C VAL A 73 2.03 0.35 -23.02
N LEU A 74 2.92 0.67 -23.98
CA LEU A 74 3.57 1.97 -24.05
C LEU A 74 2.57 3.11 -24.25
N GLU A 75 1.56 2.92 -25.10
CA GLU A 75 0.50 3.89 -25.33
C GLU A 75 -0.26 4.19 -24.03
N LYS A 76 -0.66 3.17 -23.28
CA LYS A 76 -1.36 3.35 -22.01
C LYS A 76 -0.48 4.00 -20.94
N LEU A 77 0.81 3.66 -20.86
CA LEU A 77 1.77 4.32 -19.98
C LEU A 77 1.91 5.81 -20.32
N ASN A 78 2.11 6.13 -21.59
CA ASN A 78 2.19 7.50 -22.08
C ASN A 78 0.92 8.30 -21.77
N ALA A 79 -0.25 7.71 -21.98
CA ALA A 79 -1.53 8.34 -21.68
C ALA A 79 -1.70 8.62 -20.17
N ALA A 80 -1.37 7.65 -19.31
CA ALA A 80 -1.50 7.79 -17.86
C ALA A 80 -0.48 8.76 -17.25
N LEU A 81 0.73 8.85 -17.83
CA LEU A 81 1.86 9.60 -17.31
C LEU A 81 2.15 10.89 -18.09
N GLY A 82 1.29 11.25 -19.05
CA GLY A 82 1.42 12.50 -19.82
C GLY A 82 2.70 12.59 -20.64
N THR A 83 3.23 11.46 -21.11
CA THR A 83 4.45 11.39 -21.93
C THR A 83 4.16 11.00 -23.37
N SER A 84 5.17 11.11 -24.22
CA SER A 84 5.11 10.71 -25.64
C SER A 84 6.34 9.91 -26.04
N TYR A 85 6.73 8.94 -25.21
CA TYR A 85 7.87 8.08 -25.49
C TYR A 85 7.57 7.10 -26.62
N THR A 86 8.63 6.68 -27.29
CA THR A 86 8.56 5.70 -28.39
C THR A 86 9.26 4.41 -27.96
N PRO A 87 9.02 3.27 -28.64
CA PRO A 87 9.70 2.01 -28.31
C PRO A 87 11.24 2.09 -28.38
N LYS A 88 11.76 3.08 -29.11
CA LYS A 88 13.20 3.38 -29.26
C LYS A 88 13.74 4.36 -28.23
N THR A 89 12.89 4.93 -27.38
CA THR A 89 13.33 5.88 -26.35
C THR A 89 14.34 5.17 -25.43
N PRO A 90 15.54 5.74 -25.25
CA PRO A 90 16.57 5.17 -24.41
C PRO A 90 16.17 5.26 -22.94
N PHE A 91 16.39 4.17 -22.21
CA PHE A 91 16.23 4.04 -20.77
C PHE A 91 17.52 3.47 -20.19
N GLU A 92 18.12 4.11 -19.19
CA GLU A 92 19.28 3.55 -18.51
C GLU A 92 18.79 2.48 -17.55
N CYS A 93 18.85 1.23 -18.00
CA CYS A 93 18.47 0.06 -17.23
C CYS A 93 19.57 -0.98 -17.37
N ASP A 94 20.11 -1.46 -16.25
CA ASP A 94 20.98 -2.63 -16.20
C ASP A 94 20.13 -3.89 -16.39
N VAL A 95 19.79 -4.20 -17.64
CA VAL A 95 19.15 -5.48 -17.99
C VAL A 95 20.24 -6.55 -18.08
N LEU A 96 20.74 -7.04 -16.95
CA LEU A 96 21.55 -8.27 -16.97
C LEU A 96 20.63 -9.45 -17.28
N GLN A 97 20.56 -9.84 -18.55
CA GLN A 97 19.82 -11.02 -19.00
C GLN A 97 20.03 -12.21 -18.06
N VAL A 98 18.95 -12.92 -17.71
CA VAL A 98 19.06 -14.23 -17.08
C VAL A 98 19.58 -15.19 -18.15
N SER A 99 20.90 -15.34 -18.24
CA SER A 99 21.46 -16.55 -18.83
C SER A 99 21.63 -17.59 -17.72
N PRO A 100 21.21 -18.85 -17.91
CA PRO A 100 21.52 -19.90 -16.97
C PRO A 100 23.04 -20.04 -16.89
N ILE A 101 23.54 -20.01 -15.66
CA ILE A 101 24.95 -20.07 -15.26
C ILE A 101 25.72 -21.11 -16.08
N THR A 102 26.64 -20.68 -16.95
CA THR A 102 27.96 -21.33 -17.14
C THR A 102 28.94 -20.43 -17.91
N THR A 103 29.62 -19.47 -17.24
CA THR A 103 31.04 -19.09 -17.53
C THR A 103 31.51 -17.95 -16.61
N PRO A 104 32.83 -17.86 -16.29
CA PRO A 104 33.37 -16.84 -15.39
C PRO A 104 33.34 -15.44 -16.02
N ARG A 105 33.12 -14.48 -15.12
CA ARG A 105 32.98 -13.04 -15.33
C ARG A 105 34.29 -12.41 -15.84
N SER A 106 34.28 -11.91 -17.08
CA SER A 106 35.16 -10.84 -17.55
C SER A 106 34.37 -10.00 -18.54
N ASP A 107 34.38 -8.69 -18.35
CA ASP A 107 33.68 -7.63 -19.09
C ASP A 107 32.39 -7.14 -18.42
N THR A 108 32.56 -6.22 -17.46
CA THR A 108 31.56 -5.18 -17.16
C THR A 108 31.57 -4.17 -18.32
N GLY A 109 31.04 -4.58 -19.47
CA GLY A 109 30.75 -3.68 -20.57
C GLY A 109 29.47 -2.91 -20.23
N PHE A 110 29.59 -1.60 -20.06
CA PHE A 110 28.46 -0.69 -20.01
C PHE A 110 27.69 -0.84 -21.33
N LEU A 111 26.62 -1.64 -21.33
CA LEU A 111 25.69 -1.69 -22.45
C LEU A 111 25.01 -0.32 -22.49
N GLY A 112 25.03 0.34 -23.65
CA GLY A 112 24.36 1.63 -23.82
C GLY A 112 22.88 1.58 -23.42
N PRO A 113 22.19 2.74 -23.41
CA PRO A 113 20.82 2.80 -22.91
C PRO A 113 19.91 1.78 -23.61
N THR A 114 19.17 1.04 -22.80
CA THR A 114 18.25 -0.02 -23.26
C THR A 114 17.01 0.63 -23.87
N PRO A 115 16.62 0.29 -25.10
CA PRO A 115 15.37 0.76 -25.68
C PRO A 115 14.16 0.28 -24.86
N LEU A 116 13.14 1.14 -24.69
CA LEU A 116 11.93 0.82 -23.91
C LEU A 116 11.25 -0.49 -24.32
N HIS A 117 11.27 -0.89 -25.60
CA HIS A 117 10.63 -2.14 -26.02
C HIS A 117 11.17 -3.38 -25.27
N LEU A 118 12.47 -3.43 -24.98
CA LEU A 118 13.08 -4.55 -24.24
C LEU A 118 12.70 -4.56 -22.76
N ILE A 119 12.28 -3.41 -22.23
CA ILE A 119 11.79 -3.28 -20.85
C ILE A 119 10.32 -3.70 -20.76
N LEU A 120 9.54 -3.42 -21.81
CA LEU A 120 8.11 -3.72 -21.87
C LEU A 120 7.80 -5.17 -22.29
N GLU A 121 8.63 -5.76 -23.16
CA GLU A 121 8.46 -7.12 -23.68
C GLU A 121 8.32 -8.21 -22.59
N PRO A 122 9.08 -8.19 -21.48
CA PRO A 122 8.90 -9.14 -20.38
C PRO A 122 7.49 -9.15 -19.77
N TYR A 123 6.79 -8.02 -19.70
CA TYR A 123 5.43 -7.94 -19.17
C TYR A 123 4.41 -8.57 -20.12
N VAL A 124 4.61 -8.36 -21.43
CA VAL A 124 3.77 -8.94 -22.49
C VAL A 124 3.97 -10.45 -22.57
N THR A 125 5.22 -10.91 -22.60
CA THR A 125 5.58 -12.33 -22.74
C THR A 125 5.18 -13.17 -21.54
N ARG A 126 5.27 -12.62 -20.32
CA ARG A 126 4.80 -13.29 -19.10
C ARG A 126 3.29 -13.17 -18.88
N ASN A 127 2.58 -12.47 -19.77
CA ASN A 127 1.16 -12.18 -19.66
C ASN A 127 0.79 -11.55 -18.31
N GLU A 128 1.62 -10.62 -17.85
CA GLU A 128 1.34 -9.82 -16.66
C GLU A 128 0.23 -8.81 -16.96
N ASP A 129 -0.55 -8.43 -15.95
CA ASP A 129 -1.55 -7.38 -16.12
C ASP A 129 -0.90 -5.99 -16.15
N PHE A 130 -1.58 -5.02 -16.76
CA PHE A 130 -1.09 -3.67 -16.94
C PHE A 130 -0.84 -2.97 -15.61
N GLY A 131 -1.63 -3.24 -14.58
CA GLY A 131 -1.42 -2.71 -13.24
C GLY A 131 -0.07 -3.11 -12.66
N THR A 132 0.34 -4.36 -12.87
CA THR A 132 1.66 -4.85 -12.44
C THR A 132 2.78 -4.12 -13.19
N ALA A 133 2.71 -4.02 -14.51
CA ALA A 133 3.68 -3.26 -15.30
C ALA A 133 3.74 -1.78 -14.88
N TYR A 134 2.57 -1.18 -14.70
CA TYR A 134 2.41 0.21 -14.30
C TYR A 134 3.05 0.50 -12.94
N ALA A 135 2.81 -0.36 -11.94
CA ALA A 135 3.38 -0.20 -10.60
C ALA A 135 4.91 -0.27 -10.61
N HIS A 136 5.50 -1.14 -11.43
CA HIS A 136 6.94 -1.31 -11.51
C HIS A 136 7.63 -0.19 -12.29
N LEU A 137 6.98 0.35 -13.32
CA LEU A 137 7.59 1.32 -14.24
C LEU A 137 7.31 2.78 -13.85
N ARG A 138 6.14 3.09 -13.29
CA ARG A 138 5.73 4.47 -12.93
C ARG A 138 6.79 5.20 -12.09
N PRO A 139 7.34 4.63 -10.99
CA PRO A 139 8.22 5.38 -10.10
C PRO A 139 9.51 5.89 -10.77
N GLN A 140 9.90 5.29 -11.89
CA GLN A 140 11.15 5.59 -12.60
C GLN A 140 10.90 6.16 -13.99
N TRP A 141 9.64 6.42 -14.34
CA TRP A 141 9.25 6.71 -15.71
C TRP A 141 9.92 7.98 -16.26
N TYR A 142 10.03 9.03 -15.44
CA TYR A 142 10.65 10.30 -15.82
C TYR A 142 12.17 10.31 -15.56
N ASP A 143 12.60 9.77 -14.42
CA ASP A 143 14.01 9.67 -14.01
C ASP A 143 14.61 8.33 -14.45
N ARG A 144 14.81 8.21 -15.77
CA ARG A 144 15.17 7.01 -16.54
C ARG A 144 16.55 6.41 -16.21
N THR A 145 17.01 6.52 -14.95
CA THR A 145 18.42 6.36 -14.53
C THR A 145 18.71 5.25 -13.51
N THR A 146 17.78 4.43 -12.97
CA THR A 146 18.20 3.40 -11.97
C THR A 146 17.40 2.09 -11.81
N ILE A 147 18.03 0.99 -12.25
CA ILE A 147 18.28 -0.33 -11.60
C ILE A 147 17.21 -0.94 -10.64
N GLN A 148 16.17 -1.53 -11.20
CA GLN A 148 15.14 -2.26 -10.44
C GLN A 148 15.64 -3.56 -9.77
N ARG A 149 16.61 -4.26 -10.39
CA ARG A 149 17.11 -5.56 -9.91
C ARG A 149 18.09 -5.51 -8.73
N CYS A 150 18.86 -4.44 -8.58
CA CYS A 150 19.74 -4.28 -7.43
C CYS A 150 18.93 -4.18 -6.15
N LYS A 151 17.82 -3.44 -6.17
CA LYS A 151 16.92 -3.32 -5.02
C LYS A 151 16.26 -4.62 -4.61
N GLU A 152 15.87 -5.46 -5.58
CA GLU A 152 15.33 -6.80 -5.29
C GLU A 152 16.38 -7.69 -4.60
N THR A 153 17.62 -7.65 -5.08
CA THR A 153 18.74 -8.42 -4.52
C THR A 153 19.07 -7.92 -3.11
N GLU A 154 19.11 -6.61 -2.91
CA GLU A 154 19.32 -5.97 -1.60
C GLU A 154 18.22 -6.32 -0.60
N ASP A 155 16.94 -6.34 -1.03
CA ASP A 155 15.83 -6.76 -0.16
C ASP A 155 15.96 -8.25 0.23
N LEU A 156 16.34 -9.11 -0.71
CA LEU A 156 16.55 -10.53 -0.43
C LEU A 156 17.68 -10.73 0.59
N GLU A 157 18.83 -10.09 0.37
CA GLU A 157 19.97 -10.15 1.29
C GLU A 157 19.62 -9.56 2.66
N MET A 158 18.88 -8.44 2.70
CA MET A 158 18.42 -7.81 3.94
C MET A 158 17.56 -8.79 4.75
N ARG A 159 16.59 -9.46 4.12
CA ARG A 159 15.68 -10.39 4.78
C ARG A 159 16.36 -11.69 5.21
N GLN A 160 17.32 -12.19 4.42
CA GLN A 160 18.14 -13.33 4.81
C GLN A 160 19.00 -13.01 6.05
N ASN A 161 19.54 -11.79 6.12
CA ASN A 161 20.37 -11.36 7.24
C ASN A 161 19.56 -10.87 8.47
N ALA A 162 18.24 -10.72 8.36
CA ALA A 162 17.38 -10.26 9.46
C ALA A 162 17.13 -11.35 10.51
N VAL A 163 17.26 -12.62 10.13
CA VAL A 163 17.07 -13.79 10.99
C VAL A 163 18.35 -14.63 10.98
N ILE A 164 19.06 -14.69 12.12
CA ILE A 164 20.27 -15.52 12.28
C ILE A 164 20.01 -16.52 13.40
N ASN A 165 20.12 -17.83 13.12
CA ASN A 165 19.89 -18.91 14.09
C ASN A 165 18.57 -18.76 14.88
N ASP A 166 17.46 -18.54 14.16
CA ASP A 166 16.11 -18.30 14.73
C ASP A 166 16.00 -17.08 15.67
N THR A 167 17.04 -16.25 15.74
CA THR A 167 17.05 -15.00 16.50
C THR A 167 16.92 -13.81 15.55
N MET A 168 15.93 -12.95 15.80
CA MET A 168 15.75 -11.72 15.03
C MET A 168 16.84 -10.73 15.39
N VAL A 169 17.64 -10.32 14.39
CA VAL A 169 18.79 -9.42 14.58
C VAL A 169 18.46 -7.98 14.18
N LYS A 170 17.43 -7.77 13.35
CA LYS A 170 16.99 -6.44 12.89
C LYS A 170 15.49 -6.23 13.19
N ALA A 171 15.22 -5.54 14.29
CA ALA A 171 13.86 -5.20 14.74
C ALA A 171 13.09 -4.25 13.80
N TYR A 172 13.78 -3.63 12.82
CA TYR A 172 13.23 -2.61 11.92
C TYR A 172 13.33 -3.04 10.45
N THR A 173 12.83 -4.24 10.15
CA THR A 173 12.76 -4.72 8.76
C THR A 173 11.48 -4.17 8.12
N PRO A 174 11.55 -3.48 6.96
CA PRO A 174 10.39 -2.95 6.28
C PRO A 174 9.43 -4.08 5.85
N PRO A 175 8.13 -3.77 5.65
CA PRO A 175 7.17 -4.76 5.20
C PRO A 175 7.65 -5.41 3.90
N ARG A 176 7.24 -6.66 3.65
CA ARG A 176 7.59 -7.34 2.40
C ARG A 176 6.90 -6.75 1.18
N ARG A 177 5.67 -6.30 1.38
CA ARG A 177 4.77 -5.85 0.32
C ARG A 177 4.02 -4.62 0.76
N LEU A 178 3.65 -3.81 -0.21
CA LEU A 178 2.78 -2.65 -0.08
C LEU A 178 1.73 -2.72 -1.19
N TRP A 179 0.56 -2.16 -0.94
CA TRP A 179 -0.45 -1.94 -1.95
C TRP A 179 -0.26 -0.56 -2.58
N ASP A 180 0.15 -0.55 -3.85
CA ASP A 180 0.17 0.63 -4.70
C ASP A 180 -1.27 0.97 -5.11
N LEU A 181 -1.80 2.05 -4.55
CA LEU A 181 -3.16 2.51 -4.82
C LEU A 181 -3.30 3.13 -6.21
N TYR A 182 -2.24 3.69 -6.79
CA TYR A 182 -2.32 4.26 -8.13
C TYR A 182 -2.43 3.16 -9.17
N ALA A 183 -1.70 2.05 -8.99
CA ALA A 183 -1.72 0.88 -9.88
C ALA A 183 -2.79 -0.18 -9.53
N ASN A 184 -3.35 -0.10 -8.31
CA ASN A 184 -4.21 -1.12 -7.72
C ASN A 184 -3.56 -2.52 -7.63
N ARG A 185 -2.28 -2.57 -7.21
CA ARG A 185 -1.52 -3.83 -7.08
C ARG A 185 -0.69 -3.89 -5.81
N VAL A 186 -0.59 -5.07 -5.25
CA VAL A 186 0.38 -5.39 -4.21
C VAL A 186 1.74 -5.59 -4.86
N VAL A 187 2.70 -4.77 -4.48
CA VAL A 187 4.07 -4.76 -4.97
C VAL A 187 5.06 -5.05 -3.85
N PRO A 188 6.27 -5.55 -4.16
CA PRO A 188 7.36 -5.57 -3.21
C PRO A 188 7.67 -4.18 -2.67
N TRP A 189 8.10 -4.09 -1.40
CA TRP A 189 8.33 -2.80 -0.76
C TRP A 189 9.34 -1.91 -1.50
N TRP A 190 10.36 -2.53 -2.12
CA TRP A 190 11.43 -1.81 -2.81
C TRP A 190 10.98 -1.12 -4.10
N VAL A 191 9.78 -1.45 -4.59
CA VAL A 191 9.10 -0.73 -5.68
C VAL A 191 8.57 0.61 -5.18
N ALA A 192 8.09 0.65 -3.94
CA ALA A 192 7.50 1.83 -3.33
C ALA A 192 8.57 2.83 -2.88
N ASP A 193 8.12 4.07 -2.71
CA ASP A 193 8.89 5.10 -2.04
C ASP A 193 8.64 5.06 -0.52
N ASN A 194 9.42 5.80 0.26
CA ASN A 194 9.39 5.77 1.73
C ASN A 194 8.10 6.36 2.35
N ASP A 195 7.20 6.98 1.58
CA ASP A 195 5.93 7.54 2.08
C ASP A 195 4.78 6.51 2.03
N SER A 196 4.92 5.45 2.81
CA SER A 196 3.89 4.43 2.98
C SER A 196 3.02 4.69 4.22
N ARG A 197 1.73 4.31 4.15
CA ARG A 197 0.77 4.46 5.24
C ARG A 197 0.28 3.11 5.74
N GLY A 198 0.02 2.99 7.03
CA GLY A 198 -0.60 1.79 7.61
C GLY A 198 -2.12 1.87 7.63
N ILE A 199 -2.81 0.75 7.43
CA ILE A 199 -4.19 0.58 7.89
C ILE A 199 -4.19 -0.30 9.13
N SER A 200 -4.83 0.19 10.19
CA SER A 200 -5.24 -0.64 11.32
C SER A 200 -6.77 -0.69 11.38
N HIS A 201 -7.34 -1.85 11.69
CA HIS A 201 -8.80 -2.04 11.65
C HIS A 201 -9.30 -2.96 12.75
N ALA A 202 -10.56 -2.88 13.16
CA ALA A 202 -11.11 -3.82 14.15
C ALA A 202 -11.18 -5.25 13.61
N TRP A 203 -11.12 -6.23 14.52
CA TRP A 203 -11.34 -7.63 14.18
C TRP A 203 -12.83 -7.90 14.00
N MET A 204 -13.16 -8.83 13.11
CA MET A 204 -14.53 -9.27 12.85
C MET A 204 -14.62 -10.77 13.08
N ASP A 205 -15.83 -11.28 13.33
CA ASP A 205 -16.03 -12.72 13.43
C ASP A 205 -15.92 -13.38 12.05
N ASP A 206 -15.38 -14.60 12.02
CA ASP A 206 -15.15 -15.35 10.77
C ASP A 206 -16.41 -15.48 9.91
N LYS A 207 -17.59 -15.58 10.54
CA LYS A 207 -18.89 -15.63 9.83
C LYS A 207 -19.20 -14.35 9.05
N ASP A 208 -18.71 -13.21 9.53
CA ASP A 208 -18.94 -11.87 8.97
C ASP A 208 -17.83 -11.50 7.97
N LEU A 209 -16.80 -12.34 7.84
CA LEU A 209 -15.75 -12.22 6.85
C LEU A 209 -16.08 -13.02 5.57
N LYS A 210 -15.60 -12.51 4.44
CA LYS A 210 -15.44 -13.24 3.18
C LYS A 210 -13.95 -13.34 2.85
N GLY A 211 -13.56 -14.46 2.25
CA GLY A 211 -12.24 -14.60 1.63
C GLY A 211 -12.39 -14.46 0.12
N GLU A 212 -11.80 -13.42 -0.47
CA GLU A 212 -11.97 -13.12 -1.88
C GLU A 212 -10.64 -13.20 -2.65
N MET A 213 -10.65 -13.90 -3.79
CA MET A 213 -9.48 -13.94 -4.68
C MET A 213 -9.48 -12.70 -5.56
N THR A 214 -8.43 -11.89 -5.46
CA THR A 214 -8.42 -10.56 -6.10
C THR A 214 -7.24 -10.44 -7.08
N PRO A 215 -7.37 -9.67 -8.17
CA PRO A 215 -6.22 -9.33 -9.01
C PRO A 215 -5.25 -8.39 -8.28
N ILE A 216 -5.71 -7.67 -7.24
CA ILE A 216 -4.91 -6.73 -6.45
C ILE A 216 -3.68 -7.41 -5.85
N ASN A 217 -3.85 -8.61 -5.27
CA ASN A 217 -2.74 -9.44 -4.77
C ASN A 217 -2.30 -10.52 -5.77
N GLY A 218 -2.56 -10.34 -7.06
CA GLY A 218 -2.20 -11.27 -8.12
C GLY A 218 -2.84 -12.65 -7.99
N HIS A 219 -4.03 -12.73 -7.37
CA HIS A 219 -4.73 -13.98 -7.05
C HIS A 219 -3.85 -14.99 -6.29
N GLN A 220 -2.96 -14.50 -5.42
CA GLN A 220 -2.07 -15.40 -4.67
C GLN A 220 -2.79 -16.04 -3.47
N TRP A 221 -3.61 -15.30 -2.72
CA TRP A 221 -4.37 -15.83 -1.59
C TRP A 221 -5.73 -15.15 -1.46
N PRO A 222 -6.72 -15.80 -0.82
CA PRO A 222 -7.99 -15.16 -0.53
C PRO A 222 -7.78 -14.08 0.53
N VAL A 223 -8.26 -12.86 0.26
CA VAL A 223 -8.15 -11.73 1.17
C VAL A 223 -9.33 -11.77 2.15
N PRO A 224 -9.10 -11.96 3.47
CA PRO A 224 -10.16 -11.91 4.46
C PRO A 224 -10.58 -10.46 4.69
N MET A 225 -11.85 -10.14 4.46
CA MET A 225 -12.42 -8.82 4.71
C MET A 225 -13.91 -8.92 5.06
N PRO A 226 -14.52 -7.89 5.68
CA PRO A 226 -15.95 -7.91 5.96
C PRO A 226 -16.78 -8.15 4.70
N ARG A 227 -17.90 -8.87 4.84
CA ARG A 227 -18.80 -9.18 3.70
C ARG A 227 -19.39 -7.94 3.04
N ASP A 228 -19.57 -6.87 3.83
CA ASP A 228 -20.07 -5.57 3.43
C ASP A 228 -18.97 -4.58 3.00
N ALA A 229 -17.71 -5.03 2.94
CA ALA A 229 -16.57 -4.22 2.50
C ALA A 229 -16.11 -4.60 1.08
N ASP A 230 -15.45 -3.64 0.44
CA ASP A 230 -14.87 -3.76 -0.89
C ASP A 230 -13.52 -3.03 -0.95
N LEU A 231 -12.50 -3.68 -1.50
CA LEU A 231 -11.15 -3.13 -1.57
C LEU A 231 -11.08 -1.91 -2.50
N ASN A 232 -11.83 -1.86 -3.59
CA ASN A 232 -11.82 -0.70 -4.47
C ASN A 232 -12.47 0.53 -3.78
N LEU A 233 -13.46 0.33 -2.91
CA LEU A 233 -14.00 1.42 -2.09
C LEU A 233 -12.98 1.92 -1.07
N ILE A 234 -12.30 1.00 -0.38
CA ILE A 234 -11.19 1.34 0.55
C ILE A 234 -10.10 2.10 -0.19
N ARG A 235 -9.74 1.66 -1.41
CA ARG A 235 -8.76 2.32 -2.28
C ARG A 235 -9.17 3.77 -2.59
N ILE A 236 -10.42 4.00 -3.01
CA ILE A 236 -10.93 5.36 -3.27
C ILE A 236 -10.82 6.22 -2.01
N GLU A 237 -11.17 5.67 -0.85
CA GLU A 237 -11.04 6.38 0.43
C GLU A 237 -9.58 6.74 0.75
N MET A 238 -8.65 5.81 0.58
CA MET A 238 -7.23 6.06 0.86
C MET A 238 -6.62 7.06 -0.13
N LEU A 239 -7.02 7.03 -1.41
CA LEU A 239 -6.62 8.03 -2.40
C LEU A 239 -7.12 9.43 -2.02
N ASN A 240 -8.34 9.56 -1.50
CA ASN A 240 -8.87 10.82 -0.97
C ASN A 240 -8.11 11.32 0.28
N LEU A 241 -7.43 10.42 1.01
CA LEU A 241 -6.52 10.80 2.10
C LEU A 241 -5.10 11.12 1.61
N GLY A 242 -4.86 11.09 0.30
CA GLY A 242 -3.57 11.38 -0.33
C GLY A 242 -2.56 10.25 -0.25
N ALA A 243 -2.99 9.01 0.04
CA ALA A 243 -2.09 7.88 0.08
C ALA A 243 -1.73 7.39 -1.35
N GLU A 244 -0.45 7.08 -1.57
CA GLU A 244 0.02 6.39 -2.78
C GLU A 244 0.25 4.89 -2.49
N TYR A 245 1.00 4.60 -1.43
CA TYR A 245 1.28 3.25 -0.97
C TYR A 245 0.68 3.02 0.41
N ILE A 246 -0.01 1.90 0.56
CA ILE A 246 -0.53 1.48 1.86
C ILE A 246 -0.05 0.09 2.22
N TRP A 247 0.14 -0.12 3.50
CA TRP A 247 0.24 -1.43 4.07
C TRP A 247 -1.09 -1.81 4.72
N LEU A 248 -1.61 -2.97 4.31
CA LEU A 248 -2.80 -3.57 4.86
C LEU A 248 -2.50 -5.05 5.09
N ASP A 249 -2.54 -5.50 6.34
CA ASP A 249 -2.18 -6.86 6.77
C ASP A 249 -2.81 -7.96 5.90
N VAL A 250 -4.10 -7.87 5.63
CA VAL A 250 -4.85 -8.87 4.85
C VAL A 250 -4.44 -8.94 3.37
N LEU A 251 -3.81 -7.89 2.84
CA LEU A 251 -3.29 -7.82 1.47
C LEU A 251 -1.78 -7.99 1.37
N CYS A 252 -1.02 -7.50 2.34
CA CYS A 252 0.44 -7.42 2.27
C CYS A 252 1.11 -8.65 2.91
N LEU A 253 0.44 -9.28 3.88
CA LEU A 253 0.84 -10.58 4.41
C LEU A 253 0.12 -11.70 3.69
N ARG A 254 0.86 -12.78 3.41
CA ARG A 254 0.28 -13.99 2.85
C ARG A 254 -0.75 -14.56 3.82
N GLN A 255 -1.98 -14.73 3.36
CA GLN A 255 -3.09 -15.26 4.16
C GLN A 255 -3.23 -16.77 3.96
N LYS A 256 -4.00 -17.40 4.85
CA LYS A 256 -4.26 -18.84 4.79
C LYS A 256 -4.96 -19.20 3.47
N GLY A 257 -4.37 -20.14 2.75
CA GLY A 257 -4.90 -20.70 1.51
C GLY A 257 -4.37 -20.00 0.27
N GLY A 258 -4.73 -20.55 -0.89
CA GLY A 258 -4.25 -20.06 -2.19
C GLY A 258 -2.87 -20.59 -2.58
N ARG A 259 -2.24 -19.90 -3.55
CA ARG A 259 -0.94 -20.22 -4.10
C ARG A 259 0.17 -19.82 -3.11
N GLY A 260 1.13 -20.72 -2.91
CA GLY A 260 2.28 -20.43 -2.04
C GLY A 260 2.00 -20.54 -0.54
N GLU A 261 0.91 -21.18 -0.11
CA GLU A 261 0.61 -21.42 1.33
C GLU A 261 1.81 -22.03 2.09
N HIS A 262 2.61 -22.87 1.42
CA HIS A 262 3.83 -23.47 1.99
C HIS A 262 4.89 -22.43 2.40
N LEU A 263 4.88 -21.22 1.81
CA LEU A 263 5.78 -20.13 2.16
C LEU A 263 5.29 -19.31 3.35
N ARG A 264 4.00 -19.41 3.70
CA ARG A 264 3.36 -18.52 4.68
C ARG A 264 4.04 -18.58 6.04
N ALA A 265 4.33 -19.78 6.54
CA ALA A 265 4.99 -19.97 7.83
C ALA A 265 6.38 -19.32 7.85
N GLU A 266 7.17 -19.49 6.79
CA GLU A 266 8.51 -18.92 6.70
C GLU A 266 8.48 -17.39 6.51
N GLU A 267 7.59 -16.86 5.67
CA GLU A 267 7.39 -15.40 5.54
C GLU A 267 7.01 -14.80 6.91
N TRP A 268 6.09 -15.44 7.64
CA TRP A 268 5.57 -14.92 8.92
C TRP A 268 6.59 -14.92 10.05
N LYS A 269 7.61 -15.80 10.04
CA LYS A 269 8.68 -15.78 11.06
C LYS A 269 9.39 -14.42 11.14
N LEU A 270 9.53 -13.75 10.00
CA LEU A 270 10.12 -12.42 9.91
C LEU A 270 9.04 -11.33 9.89
N ASP A 271 8.03 -11.46 9.04
CA ASP A 271 7.15 -10.35 8.71
C ASP A 271 6.15 -10.00 9.84
N VAL A 272 5.74 -10.97 10.68
CA VAL A 272 4.79 -10.71 11.77
C VAL A 272 5.47 -9.99 12.94
N PRO A 273 6.66 -10.38 13.44
CA PRO A 273 7.26 -9.66 14.55
C PRO A 273 7.83 -8.28 14.17
N THR A 274 8.13 -8.01 12.88
CA THR A 274 8.62 -6.68 12.43
C THR A 274 7.52 -5.74 11.97
N ILE A 275 6.25 -6.14 12.09
CA ILE A 275 5.09 -5.38 11.57
C ILE A 275 4.98 -3.98 12.17
N GLY A 276 5.47 -3.79 13.39
CA GLY A 276 5.45 -2.49 14.08
C GLY A 276 6.15 -1.37 13.33
N TRP A 277 7.09 -1.71 12.45
CA TRP A 277 7.81 -0.74 11.63
C TRP A 277 6.85 0.17 10.86
N ILE A 278 5.77 -0.38 10.29
CA ILE A 278 4.83 0.38 9.46
C ILE A 278 3.92 1.33 10.25
N TYR A 279 3.92 1.21 11.57
CA TYR A 279 3.13 2.05 12.49
C TYR A 279 4.00 3.06 13.24
N PHE A 280 5.33 2.96 13.10
CA PHE A 280 6.29 3.85 13.72
C PHE A 280 6.73 4.91 12.70
N GLY A 281 6.50 6.20 12.99
CA GLY A 281 6.89 7.29 12.08
C GLY A 281 6.03 7.46 10.81
N HIS A 282 5.05 6.57 10.60
CA HIS A 282 4.17 6.57 9.43
C HIS A 282 2.74 7.02 9.77
N TYR A 283 2.03 7.53 8.75
CA TYR A 283 0.60 7.85 8.85
C TYR A 283 -0.24 6.58 8.89
N VAL A 284 -1.16 6.49 9.85
CA VAL A 284 -2.03 5.31 10.04
C VAL A 284 -3.50 5.72 9.92
N VAL A 285 -4.27 4.93 9.17
CA VAL A 285 -5.72 5.07 9.06
C VAL A 285 -6.41 3.99 9.89
N TYR A 286 -7.31 4.39 10.79
CA TYR A 286 -7.97 3.49 11.73
C TYR A 286 -9.42 3.20 11.33
N TYR A 287 -9.73 1.96 10.96
CA TYR A 287 -11.10 1.49 10.78
C TYR A 287 -11.62 0.83 12.06
N LEU A 288 -12.10 1.66 12.99
CA LEU A 288 -12.47 1.22 14.34
C LEU A 288 -13.71 0.31 14.40
N SER A 289 -14.52 0.28 13.35
CA SER A 289 -15.74 -0.55 13.23
C SER A 289 -15.57 -1.78 12.32
N GLY A 290 -14.35 -2.01 11.84
CA GLY A 290 -14.00 -3.07 10.88
C GLY A 290 -13.59 -2.49 9.53
N LEU A 291 -12.66 -3.18 8.85
CA LEU A 291 -12.04 -2.72 7.61
C LEU A 291 -13.06 -2.29 6.55
N GLY A 292 -12.95 -1.05 6.05
CA GLY A 292 -13.82 -0.52 5.00
C GLY A 292 -15.26 -0.21 5.42
N ARG A 293 -15.64 -0.48 6.69
CA ARG A 293 -17.00 -0.28 7.16
C ARG A 293 -17.24 1.15 7.64
N PRO A 294 -18.48 1.64 7.60
CA PRO A 294 -18.83 2.91 8.22
C PRO A 294 -18.46 2.94 9.70
N LEU A 295 -17.91 4.07 10.15
CA LEU A 295 -17.59 4.33 11.54
C LEU A 295 -18.89 4.40 12.35
N ARG A 296 -19.17 3.31 13.04
CA ARG A 296 -20.39 3.11 13.80
C ARG A 296 -20.10 2.28 15.04
N PHE A 297 -20.60 2.74 16.17
CA PHE A 297 -20.63 2.00 17.42
C PHE A 297 -22.06 1.85 17.88
N LYS A 298 -22.38 0.67 18.42
CA LYS A 298 -23.62 0.33 19.11
C LYS A 298 -23.34 0.16 20.61
N PRO A 299 -24.36 0.24 21.47
CA PRO A 299 -24.22 -0.14 22.87
C PRO A 299 -23.59 -1.53 23.02
N GLY A 300 -22.52 -1.64 23.79
CA GLY A 300 -21.78 -2.89 24.01
C GLY A 300 -20.57 -3.11 23.08
N ASP A 301 -20.41 -2.33 22.00
CA ASP A 301 -19.29 -2.54 21.06
C ASP A 301 -17.92 -2.23 21.71
N PHE A 302 -17.86 -1.29 22.65
CA PHE A 302 -16.64 -0.96 23.40
C PHE A 302 -16.21 -2.05 24.39
N GLU A 303 -17.18 -2.84 24.86
CA GLU A 303 -16.96 -3.97 25.76
C GLU A 303 -16.55 -5.23 25.01
N SER A 304 -16.85 -5.32 23.72
CA SER A 304 -16.51 -6.45 22.88
C SER A 304 -15.00 -6.70 22.85
N ASN A 305 -14.59 -7.96 22.96
CA ASN A 305 -13.19 -8.36 22.78
C ASN A 305 -12.67 -8.10 21.35
N ARG A 306 -13.57 -7.79 20.40
CA ARG A 306 -13.25 -7.40 19.03
C ARG A 306 -13.07 -5.90 18.85
N CYS A 307 -13.41 -5.11 19.86
CA CYS A 307 -13.23 -3.67 19.86
C CYS A 307 -11.77 -3.33 19.60
N TRP A 308 -11.53 -2.37 18.70
CA TRP A 308 -10.17 -1.96 18.34
C TRP A 308 -9.35 -1.51 19.56
N PHE A 309 -9.97 -0.78 20.49
CA PHE A 309 -9.34 -0.30 21.74
C PHE A 309 -8.85 -1.42 22.66
N ARG A 310 -9.31 -2.67 22.46
CA ARG A 310 -8.96 -3.84 23.26
C ARG A 310 -7.99 -4.80 22.55
N ARG A 311 -7.50 -4.45 21.36
CA ARG A 311 -6.50 -5.27 20.65
C ARG A 311 -5.19 -5.32 21.43
N VAL A 312 -4.62 -6.51 21.53
CA VAL A 312 -3.33 -6.76 22.22
C VAL A 312 -2.19 -5.92 21.64
N TRP A 313 -2.22 -5.66 20.34
CA TRP A 313 -1.20 -4.89 19.61
C TRP A 313 -1.57 -3.41 19.41
N MET A 314 -2.65 -2.93 20.04
CA MET A 314 -3.18 -1.58 19.82
C MET A 314 -2.14 -0.49 20.06
N LEU A 315 -1.32 -0.60 21.10
CA LEU A 315 -0.28 0.41 21.41
C LEU A 315 0.83 0.47 20.35
N GLN A 316 1.10 -0.64 19.68
CA GLN A 316 2.06 -0.72 18.58
C GLN A 316 1.47 -0.17 17.27
N GLU A 317 0.16 -0.36 17.05
CA GLU A 317 -0.55 0.05 15.83
C GLU A 317 -1.03 1.51 15.86
N PHE A 318 -1.19 2.09 17.05
CA PHE A 318 -1.43 3.51 17.19
C PHE A 318 -0.16 4.25 16.74
N SER A 319 -0.26 5.45 16.14
CA SER A 319 0.86 6.35 15.77
C SER A 319 0.65 7.73 16.43
N THR A 320 1.62 8.21 17.23
CA THR A 320 1.54 9.46 18.02
C THR A 320 1.97 10.67 17.24
N GLU A 321 2.87 10.50 16.27
CA GLU A 321 3.40 11.60 15.46
C GLU A 321 2.30 12.24 14.61
N VAL A 322 1.33 11.44 14.14
CA VAL A 322 0.16 11.90 13.40
C VAL A 322 -0.73 12.84 14.22
N PHE A 323 -0.80 12.68 15.54
CA PHE A 323 -1.63 13.52 16.42
C PHE A 323 -0.88 14.70 17.04
N LEU A 324 0.45 14.70 16.99
CA LEU A 324 1.31 15.76 17.54
C LEU A 324 1.81 16.76 16.49
N SER A 325 1.87 16.35 15.22
CA SER A 325 2.24 17.24 14.12
C SER A 325 1.23 18.37 13.89
N SER A 326 -0.02 18.22 14.35
CA SER A 326 -1.06 19.26 14.22
C SER A 326 -0.89 20.46 15.15
N GLU A 327 -0.29 20.27 16.32
CA GLU A 327 -0.06 21.38 17.27
C GLU A 327 1.21 22.18 16.92
N SER A 328 2.21 21.55 16.30
CA SER A 328 3.53 22.16 16.07
C SER A 328 3.73 22.78 14.68
N SER A 329 2.91 22.42 13.69
CA SER A 329 3.08 22.86 12.28
C SER A 329 2.00 23.83 11.78
N GLY A 330 0.97 24.12 12.57
CA GLY A 330 -0.21 24.87 12.11
C GLY A 330 -1.00 24.15 11.01
N LEU A 331 -0.63 22.91 10.64
CA LEU A 331 -1.36 22.04 9.74
C LEU A 331 -2.31 21.19 10.59
N GLU A 332 -3.57 21.62 10.70
CA GLU A 332 -4.60 20.94 11.47
C GLU A 332 -5.04 19.65 10.76
N LEU A 333 -4.19 18.62 10.72
CA LEU A 333 -4.57 17.24 10.39
C LEU A 333 -5.49 16.75 11.51
N SER A 334 -6.76 17.10 11.38
CA SER A 334 -7.76 16.80 12.40
C SER A 334 -7.85 15.28 12.62
N GLN A 335 -8.22 14.85 13.83
CA GLN A 335 -8.55 13.45 14.14
C GLN A 335 -9.53 12.82 13.12
N LYS A 336 -10.26 13.65 12.36
CA LYS A 336 -11.16 13.20 11.32
C LYS A 336 -10.43 12.62 10.11
N GLU A 337 -9.23 13.07 9.78
CA GLU A 337 -8.55 12.65 8.55
C GLU A 337 -7.84 11.29 8.69
N THR A 338 -7.72 10.78 9.92
CA THR A 338 -7.02 9.53 10.23
C THR A 338 -7.95 8.38 10.60
N ILE A 339 -9.25 8.62 10.71
CA ILE A 339 -10.25 7.58 10.98
C ILE A 339 -10.95 7.23 9.67
N GLY A 340 -10.90 5.96 9.29
CA GLY A 340 -11.58 5.43 8.11
C GLY A 340 -13.08 5.21 8.36
N GLY A 341 -13.87 5.19 7.28
CA GLY A 341 -15.29 4.89 7.32
C GLY A 341 -16.17 6.05 7.78
N GLN A 342 -15.67 7.28 7.81
CA GLN A 342 -16.46 8.40 8.30
C GLN A 342 -17.73 8.67 7.51
N THR A 343 -18.78 9.06 8.23
CA THR A 343 -20.10 9.32 7.68
C THR A 343 -20.53 10.76 7.94
N ASP A 344 -21.27 11.35 6.99
CA ASP A 344 -21.85 12.70 7.15
C ASP A 344 -23.08 12.70 8.07
N ASP A 345 -23.71 11.55 8.25
CA ASP A 345 -24.94 11.41 9.01
C ASP A 345 -24.67 11.25 10.52
N HIS A 346 -25.14 12.21 11.30
CA HIS A 346 -25.07 12.20 12.76
C HIS A 346 -25.94 11.10 13.39
N GLY A 347 -26.94 10.56 12.70
CA GLY A 347 -27.86 9.52 13.19
C GLY A 347 -27.30 8.09 13.17
N ILE A 348 -26.15 7.86 12.55
CA ILE A 348 -25.55 6.52 12.44
C ILE A 348 -24.92 6.07 13.78
N MET A 349 -24.42 7.02 14.56
CA MET A 349 -23.78 6.81 15.85
C MET A 349 -24.41 7.74 16.89
N GLY A 350 -24.93 7.17 17.98
CA GLY A 350 -25.51 7.96 19.06
C GLY A 350 -24.50 8.91 19.70
N GLU A 351 -25.01 9.99 20.30
CA GLU A 351 -24.18 11.02 20.93
C GLU A 351 -23.32 10.44 22.06
N GLU A 352 -23.85 9.48 22.80
CA GLU A 352 -23.15 8.83 23.90
C GLU A 352 -22.00 7.96 23.41
N GLU A 353 -22.21 7.15 22.35
CA GLU A 353 -21.15 6.39 21.72
C GLU A 353 -20.07 7.29 21.12
N ARG A 354 -20.47 8.43 20.54
CA ARG A 354 -19.55 9.43 20.00
C ARG A 354 -18.72 10.08 21.11
N ARG A 355 -19.36 10.45 22.23
CA ARG A 355 -18.67 10.99 23.42
C ARG A 355 -17.65 9.99 23.93
N ARG A 356 -18.05 8.73 24.09
CA ARG A 356 -17.19 7.64 24.55
C ARG A 356 -16.03 7.37 23.61
N LEU A 357 -16.26 7.33 22.29
CA LEU A 357 -15.19 7.21 21.29
C LEU A 357 -14.11 8.29 21.47
N ASN A 358 -14.52 9.55 21.63
CA ASN A 358 -13.59 10.65 21.84
C ASN A 358 -12.81 10.54 23.16
N GLU A 359 -13.43 10.00 24.21
CA GLU A 359 -12.79 9.75 25.50
C GLU A 359 -11.72 8.65 25.41
N GLU A 360 -12.04 7.53 24.76
CA GLU A 360 -11.10 6.44 24.52
C GLU A 360 -9.90 6.91 23.68
N LEU A 361 -10.14 7.64 22.58
CA LEU A 361 -9.07 8.20 21.75
C LEU A 361 -8.17 9.16 22.54
N ARG A 362 -8.74 10.05 23.37
CA ARG A 362 -7.97 10.94 24.25
C ARG A 362 -7.15 10.17 25.28
N SER A 363 -7.73 9.13 25.88
CA SER A 363 -7.03 8.28 26.85
C SER A 363 -5.83 7.58 26.21
N LEU A 364 -5.98 7.03 25.01
CA LEU A 364 -4.88 6.43 24.25
C LEU A 364 -3.76 7.43 23.96
N MET A 365 -4.10 8.64 23.54
CA MET A 365 -3.11 9.70 23.29
C MET A 365 -2.33 10.04 24.56
N GLN A 366 -2.99 10.10 25.72
CA GLN A 366 -2.34 10.37 27.00
C GLN A 366 -1.41 9.23 27.42
N MET A 367 -1.88 7.97 27.35
CA MET A 367 -1.07 6.81 27.71
C MET A 367 0.23 6.75 26.91
N ARG A 368 0.18 7.05 25.61
CA ARG A 368 1.39 7.02 24.80
C ARG A 368 2.32 8.20 25.04
N LYS A 369 1.80 9.41 25.28
CA LYS A 369 2.62 10.54 25.74
C LYS A 369 3.39 10.19 27.02
N SER A 370 2.79 9.45 27.96
CA SER A 370 3.46 9.02 29.19
C SER A 370 4.48 7.89 29.03
N HIS A 371 4.42 7.12 27.93
CA HIS A 371 5.36 6.03 27.63
C HIS A 371 6.48 6.43 26.67
N SER A 372 6.39 7.61 26.05
CA SER A 372 7.44 8.19 25.21
C SER A 372 8.36 9.18 25.96
N LEU A 373 8.21 9.30 27.28
CA LEU A 373 9.05 10.11 28.17
C LEU A 373 10.05 9.26 28.97
#